data_AF-A0A815HEH4-F1
#
_entry.id   AF-A0A815HEH4-F1
#
_cell.length_a   1.000
_cell.length_b   1.000
_cell.length_c   1.000
_cell.angle_alpha   90.00
_cell.angle_beta   90.00
_cell.angle_gamma   90.00
#
_symmetry.space_group_name_H-M   'P 1'
#
loop_
_entity.id
_entity.type
_entity.pdbx_description
1 polymer ?
#
loop_
_entity_poly.entity_id
_entity_poly.type
_entity_poly.pdbx_seq_one_letter_code
_entity_poly.pdbx_strand_id
1 'polypeptide(L)'
;MDRRNYDRGMISISFNRIDPLFMYTQLLKETLLEIEDDDVKSIKELVEYCRLHSDVSEKTLEKIEQEYRDHTPIWWHTGPYFIYSMLNRGLQQMDVDIILKMGFFIRHLHQHITDLHRAQQSSKAPMP
;
A
#
# COMPACT_ATOMS: atom_id res chain seq x y z
N MET A 1 37.72 -5.39 27.46
CA MET A 1 36.96 -4.35 26.75
C MET A 1 35.95 -5.05 25.84
N ASP A 2 34.69 -5.04 26.25
CA ASP A 2 33.56 -5.55 25.48
C ASP A 2 33.33 -4.74 24.20
N ARG A 3 33.33 -5.41 23.05
CA ARG A 3 32.69 -4.91 21.83
C ARG A 3 31.51 -5.82 21.49
N ARG A 4 30.41 -5.53 22.19
CA ARG A 4 29.01 -5.55 21.73
C ARG A 4 28.79 -6.22 20.37
N ASN A 5 28.39 -7.48 20.43
CA ASN A 5 27.09 -7.97 19.98
C ASN A 5 26.46 -7.16 18.82
N TYR A 6 26.88 -7.46 17.59
CA TYR A 6 26.12 -7.17 16.37
C TYR A 6 25.42 -8.45 15.91
N ASP A 7 24.56 -8.99 16.78
CA ASP A 7 23.61 -10.03 16.38
C ASP A 7 22.27 -9.35 16.06
N ARG A 8 22.26 -8.59 14.96
CA ARG A 8 21.02 -8.20 14.30
C ARG A 8 20.90 -9.06 13.05
N GLY A 9 20.40 -10.28 13.24
CA GLY A 9 19.75 -11.12 12.24
C GLY A 9 20.21 -10.86 10.81
N MET A 10 21.51 -11.09 10.55
CA MET A 10 21.99 -11.14 9.19
C MET A 10 21.37 -12.39 8.60
N ILE A 11 20.23 -12.21 7.90
CA ILE A 11 19.63 -13.26 7.10
C ILE A 11 20.77 -13.77 6.24
N SER A 12 21.19 -15.01 6.46
CA SER A 12 22.03 -15.72 5.53
C SER A 12 21.15 -15.97 4.31
N ILE A 13 20.99 -14.94 3.47
CA ILE A 13 20.30 -15.03 2.21
C ILE A 13 21.18 -15.94 1.36
N SER A 14 20.89 -17.23 1.38
CA SER A 14 21.30 -18.14 0.33
C SER A 14 20.59 -17.64 -0.94
N PHE A 15 21.22 -16.71 -1.65
CA PHE A 15 20.69 -16.03 -2.84
C PHE A 15 20.26 -17.00 -3.96
N ASN A 16 20.60 -18.29 -3.88
CA ASN A 16 20.24 -19.31 -4.85
C ASN A 16 18.80 -19.86 -4.73
N ARG A 17 17.97 -19.41 -3.79
CA ARG A 17 16.62 -19.98 -3.56
C ARG A 17 15.48 -18.98 -3.39
N ILE A 18 15.75 -17.68 -3.35
CA ILE A 18 14.68 -16.68 -3.24
C ILE A 18 14.28 -16.27 -4.64
N ASP A 19 12.98 -16.33 -4.93
CA ASP A 19 12.40 -15.89 -6.19
C ASP A 19 12.77 -14.40 -6.43
N PRO A 20 13.40 -14.05 -7.56
CA PRO A 20 13.75 -12.66 -7.87
C PRO A 20 12.53 -11.71 -7.80
N LEU A 21 11.35 -12.15 -8.24
CA LEU A 21 10.12 -11.37 -8.16
C LEU A 21 9.75 -11.07 -6.72
N PHE A 22 9.97 -12.01 -5.80
CA PHE A 22 9.76 -11.76 -4.37
C PHE A 22 10.70 -10.66 -3.85
N MET A 23 11.98 -10.71 -4.22
CA MET A 23 12.96 -9.67 -3.84
C MET A 23 12.55 -8.30 -4.40
N TYR A 24 12.18 -8.22 -5.68
CA TYR A 24 11.72 -6.98 -6.29
C TYR A 24 10.43 -6.46 -5.66
N THR A 25 9.47 -7.33 -5.37
CA THR A 25 8.21 -6.96 -4.72
C THR A 25 8.45 -6.45 -3.31
N GLN A 26 9.36 -7.07 -2.56
CA GLN A 26 9.72 -6.62 -1.22
C GLN A 26 10.37 -5.24 -1.26
N LEU A 27 11.35 -5.04 -2.15
CA LEU A 27 12.02 -3.74 -2.31
C LEU A 27 11.03 -2.66 -2.76
N LEU A 28 10.14 -2.98 -3.71
CA LEU A 28 9.09 -2.09 -4.16
C LEU A 28 8.15 -1.71 -3.02
N LYS A 29 7.70 -2.68 -2.22
CA LYS A 29 6.87 -2.42 -1.05
C LYS A 29 7.57 -1.48 -0.07
N GLU A 30 8.81 -1.76 0.31
CA GLU A 30 9.58 -0.93 1.24
C GLU A 30 9.72 0.50 0.70
N THR A 31 10.10 0.64 -0.56
CA THR A 31 10.19 1.94 -1.25
C THR A 31 8.86 2.69 -1.23
N LEU A 32 7.75 2.02 -1.59
CA LEU A 32 6.42 2.62 -1.60
C LEU A 32 5.98 3.11 -0.22
N LEU A 33 6.34 2.38 0.84
CA LEU A 33 6.00 2.71 2.21
C LEU A 33 6.82 3.87 2.78
N GLU A 34 8.03 4.10 2.27
CA GLU A 34 8.92 5.18 2.69
C GLU A 34 8.70 6.50 1.94
N ILE A 35 8.01 6.47 0.80
CA ILE A 35 7.70 7.69 0.04
C ILE A 35 6.79 8.61 0.87
N GLU A 36 7.27 9.81 1.13
CA GLU A 36 6.48 10.94 1.62
C GLU A 36 5.80 11.62 0.42
N ASP A 37 4.47 11.46 0.30
CA ASP A 37 3.68 12.18 -0.70
C ASP A 37 2.63 13.08 -0.03
N ASP A 38 2.26 14.14 -0.75
CA ASP A 38 1.06 14.91 -0.48
C ASP A 38 -0.16 14.17 -1.05
N ASP A 39 -1.00 13.63 -0.17
CA ASP A 39 -2.23 12.92 -0.55
C ASP A 39 -3.09 13.70 -1.55
N VAL A 40 -3.23 15.01 -1.38
CA VAL A 40 -4.12 15.82 -2.23
C VAL A 40 -3.60 15.79 -3.66
N LYS A 41 -2.28 15.92 -3.81
CA LYS A 41 -1.61 15.80 -5.10
C LYS A 41 -1.71 14.38 -5.64
N SER A 42 -1.44 13.35 -4.84
CA SER A 42 -1.49 11.94 -5.28
C SER A 42 -2.89 11.52 -5.72
N ILE A 43 -3.94 11.92 -5.01
CA ILE A 43 -5.33 11.67 -5.37
C ILE A 43 -5.65 12.34 -6.71
N LYS A 44 -5.26 13.60 -6.88
CA LYS A 44 -5.47 14.32 -8.13
C LYS A 44 -4.76 13.64 -9.30
N GLU A 45 -3.50 13.24 -9.12
CA GLU A 45 -2.75 12.51 -10.15
C GLU A 45 -3.38 11.15 -10.50
N LEU A 46 -3.91 10.42 -9.51
CA LEU A 46 -4.64 9.18 -9.75
C LEU A 46 -5.91 9.43 -10.57
N VAL A 47 -6.68 10.46 -10.21
CA VAL A 47 -7.91 10.85 -10.90
C VAL A 47 -7.62 11.24 -12.35
N GLU A 48 -6.61 12.09 -12.59
CA GLU A 48 -6.17 12.47 -13.94
C GLU A 48 -5.69 11.26 -14.75
N TYR A 49 -4.94 10.35 -14.13
CA TYR A 49 -4.53 9.10 -14.78
C TYR A 49 -5.75 8.27 -15.21
N CYS A 50 -6.76 8.13 -14.33
CA CYS A 50 -7.97 7.37 -14.63
C CYS A 50 -8.81 8.02 -15.74
N ARG A 51 -8.92 9.36 -15.77
CA ARG A 51 -9.61 10.07 -16.87
C ARG A 51 -9.01 9.76 -18.25
N LEU A 52 -7.70 9.53 -18.30
CA LEU A 52 -6.97 9.30 -19.56
C LEU A 52 -6.87 7.82 -19.96
N HIS A 53 -6.85 6.89 -19.00
CA HIS A 53 -6.46 5.50 -19.25
C HIS A 53 -7.51 4.46 -18.82
N SER A 54 -8.69 4.88 -18.35
CA SER A 54 -9.71 3.97 -17.85
C SER A 54 -11.13 4.42 -18.21
N ASP A 55 -12.06 3.47 -18.29
CA ASP A 55 -13.48 3.74 -18.53
C ASP A 55 -14.25 4.08 -17.24
N VAL A 56 -13.56 4.58 -16.22
CA VAL A 56 -14.18 4.94 -14.94
C VAL A 56 -15.05 6.18 -15.15
N SER A 57 -16.30 6.12 -14.68
CA SER A 57 -17.23 7.25 -14.84
C SER A 57 -16.74 8.48 -14.07
N GLU A 58 -16.95 9.68 -14.65
CA GLU A 58 -16.55 10.95 -14.03
C GLU A 58 -17.12 11.11 -12.61
N LYS A 59 -18.37 10.69 -12.39
CA LYS A 59 -19.01 10.69 -11.06
C LYS A 59 -18.23 9.87 -10.02
N THR A 60 -17.64 8.75 -10.42
CA THR A 60 -16.81 7.93 -9.51
C THR A 60 -15.48 8.60 -9.21
N LEU A 61 -14.91 9.31 -10.19
CA LEU A 61 -13.66 10.04 -10.04
C LEU A 61 -13.83 11.26 -9.12
N GLU A 62 -14.89 12.05 -9.33
CA GLU A 62 -15.26 13.17 -8.45
C GLU A 62 -15.45 12.70 -7.00
N LYS A 63 -16.09 11.53 -6.81
CA LYS A 63 -16.30 10.96 -5.49
C LYS A 63 -15.00 10.69 -4.76
N ILE A 64 -13.99 10.15 -5.43
CA ILE A 64 -12.67 9.93 -4.81
C ILE A 64 -12.01 11.27 -4.52
N GLU A 65 -12.04 12.21 -5.46
CA GLU A 65 -11.41 13.51 -5.28
C GLU A 65 -11.97 14.28 -4.08
N GLN A 66 -13.27 14.15 -3.81
CA GLN A 66 -13.97 14.88 -2.76
C GLN A 66 -14.06 14.10 -1.43
N GLU A 67 -14.34 12.80 -1.48
CA GLU A 67 -14.74 12.01 -0.31
C GLU A 67 -13.65 11.02 0.15
N TYR A 68 -12.47 10.97 -0.49
CA TYR A 68 -11.45 9.95 -0.15
C TYR A 68 -11.12 9.90 1.34
N ARG A 69 -11.00 11.07 1.99
CA ARG A 69 -10.66 11.20 3.41
C ARG A 69 -11.84 10.96 4.36
N ASP A 70 -13.07 10.94 3.85
CA ASP A 70 -14.27 10.73 4.66
C ASP A 70 -14.49 9.25 4.99
N HIS A 71 -13.72 8.36 4.34
CA HIS A 71 -13.82 6.92 4.50
C HIS A 71 -12.45 6.29 4.81
N THR A 72 -12.48 5.12 5.45
CA THR A 72 -11.26 4.37 5.71
C THR A 72 -10.70 3.75 4.43
N PRO A 73 -9.39 3.47 4.35
CA PRO A 73 -8.80 2.80 3.19
C PRO A 73 -9.42 1.43 2.91
N ILE A 74 -9.80 0.67 3.96
CA ILE A 74 -10.50 -0.60 3.81
C ILE A 74 -11.89 -0.43 3.17
N TRP A 75 -12.61 0.65 3.50
CA TRP A 75 -13.91 0.92 2.88
C TRP A 75 -13.78 1.12 1.37
N TRP A 76 -12.77 1.86 0.93
CA TRP A 76 -12.45 2.01 -0.50
C TRP A 76 -11.98 0.69 -1.14
N HIS A 77 -11.25 -0.14 -0.40
CA HIS A 77 -10.76 -1.44 -0.88
C HIS A 77 -11.87 -2.50 -1.02
N THR A 78 -12.89 -2.45 -0.18
CA THR A 78 -13.95 -3.47 -0.11
C THR A 78 -15.26 -3.02 -0.75
N GLY A 79 -15.42 -1.72 -0.99
CA GLY A 79 -16.58 -1.16 -1.68
C GLY A 79 -16.60 -1.51 -3.17
N PRO A 80 -17.75 -1.30 -3.84
CA PRO A 80 -17.93 -1.57 -5.28
C PRO A 80 -17.32 -0.45 -6.14
N TYR A 81 -16.07 -0.08 -5.88
CA TYR A 81 -15.36 0.98 -6.59
C TYR A 81 -14.19 0.41 -7.40
N PHE A 82 -13.72 1.18 -8.37
CA PHE A 82 -12.62 0.74 -9.24
C PHE A 82 -11.27 0.56 -8.50
N ILE A 83 -11.12 1.15 -7.30
CA ILE A 83 -9.90 1.11 -6.50
C ILE A 83 -9.38 -0.32 -6.30
N TYR A 84 -10.25 -1.24 -5.87
CA TYR A 84 -9.87 -2.65 -5.71
C TYR A 84 -9.37 -3.26 -7.02
N SER A 85 -10.17 -3.12 -8.08
CA SER A 85 -9.88 -3.71 -9.38
C SER A 85 -8.60 -3.16 -10.00
N MET A 86 -8.36 -1.86 -9.87
CA MET A 86 -7.18 -1.17 -10.40
C MET A 86 -5.94 -1.60 -9.63
N LEU A 87 -5.99 -1.62 -8.29
CA LEU A 87 -4.87 -2.06 -7.47
C LEU A 87 -4.52 -3.52 -7.75
N ASN A 88 -5.53 -4.40 -7.77
CA ASN A 88 -5.32 -5.82 -8.00
C ASN A 88 -4.75 -6.08 -9.40
N ARG A 89 -5.23 -5.36 -10.42
CA ARG A 89 -4.66 -5.41 -11.77
C ARG A 89 -3.21 -4.96 -11.80
N GLY A 90 -2.90 -3.82 -11.18
CA GLY A 90 -1.53 -3.28 -11.13
C GLY A 90 -0.56 -4.25 -10.50
N LEU A 91 -0.94 -4.85 -9.36
CA LEU A 91 -0.12 -5.85 -8.66
C LEU A 91 0.01 -7.15 -9.47
N GLN A 92 -1.07 -7.64 -10.08
CA GLN A 92 -1.05 -8.87 -10.88
C GLN A 92 -0.16 -8.74 -12.12
N GLN A 93 -0.19 -7.57 -12.77
CA GLN A 93 0.54 -7.30 -14.00
C GLN A 93 1.93 -6.70 -13.74
N MET A 94 2.27 -6.40 -12.48
CA MET A 94 3.46 -5.62 -12.12
C MET A 94 3.53 -4.30 -12.91
N ASP A 95 2.37 -3.67 -13.12
CA ASP A 95 2.25 -2.40 -13.82
C ASP A 95 2.73 -1.28 -12.89
N VAL A 96 3.96 -0.82 -13.12
CA VAL A 96 4.62 0.16 -12.27
C VAL A 96 3.90 1.51 -12.27
N ASP A 97 3.28 1.91 -13.39
CA ASP A 97 2.55 3.17 -13.46
C ASP A 97 1.32 3.14 -12.55
N ILE A 98 0.55 2.05 -12.60
CA ILE A 98 -0.59 1.85 -11.71
C ILE A 98 -0.13 1.77 -10.25
N ILE A 99 0.90 0.98 -9.96
CA ILE A 99 1.39 0.78 -8.59
C ILE A 99 1.88 2.11 -7.99
N LEU A 100 2.62 2.92 -8.73
CA LEU A 100 3.10 4.22 -8.26
C LEU A 100 1.94 5.20 -8.06
N LYS A 101 0.98 5.30 -8.99
CA LYS A 101 -0.21 6.14 -8.83
C LYS A 101 -1.08 5.72 -7.65
N MET A 102 -1.08 4.44 -7.31
CA MET A 102 -1.78 3.90 -6.15
C MET A 102 -0.92 3.82 -4.88
N GLY A 103 0.32 4.31 -4.90
CA GLY A 103 1.27 4.21 -3.80
C GLY A 103 0.73 4.80 -2.48
N PHE A 104 0.08 5.97 -2.55
CA PHE A 104 -0.58 6.58 -1.39
C PHE A 104 -1.67 5.69 -0.80
N PHE A 105 -2.48 5.06 -1.65
CA PHE A 105 -3.54 4.16 -1.20
C PHE A 105 -2.97 2.89 -0.58
N ILE A 106 -1.91 2.31 -1.16
CA ILE A 106 -1.19 1.15 -0.61
C ILE A 106 -0.65 1.47 0.80
N ARG A 107 -0.04 2.65 0.97
CA ARG A 107 0.45 3.12 2.29
C ARG A 107 -0.68 3.21 3.30
N HIS A 108 -1.77 3.90 2.94
CA HIS A 108 -2.90 4.10 3.86
C HIS A 108 -3.54 2.76 4.24
N LEU A 109 -3.71 1.86 3.27
CA LEU A 109 -4.24 0.53 3.51
C LEU A 109 -3.33 -0.29 4.42
N HIS A 110 -2.01 -0.27 4.18
CA HIS A 110 -1.03 -0.96 5.00
C HIS A 110 -1.01 -0.44 6.44
N GLN A 111 -1.00 0.88 6.64
CA GLN A 111 -1.05 1.51 7.95
C GLN A 111 -2.34 1.12 8.68
N HIS A 112 -3.49 1.23 8.02
CA HIS A 112 -4.78 0.90 8.62
C HIS A 112 -4.87 -0.59 9.04
N ILE A 113 -4.38 -1.52 8.21
CA ILE A 113 -4.32 -2.95 8.57
C ILE A 113 -3.37 -3.18 9.75
N THR A 114 -2.22 -2.51 9.78
CA THR A 114 -1.23 -2.61 10.87
C THR A 114 -1.85 -2.13 12.19
N ASP A 115 -2.58 -1.02 12.17
CA ASP A 115 -3.23 -0.47 13.36
C ASP A 115 -4.34 -1.38 13.88
N LEU A 116 -5.16 -1.93 12.98
CA LEU A 116 -6.17 -2.93 13.34
C LEU A 116 -5.53 -4.17 13.97
N HIS A 117 -4.41 -4.65 13.42
CA HIS A 117 -3.70 -5.80 13.96
C HIS A 117 -3.13 -5.52 15.36
N ARG A 118 -2.53 -4.35 15.58
CA ARG A 118 -2.04 -3.91 16.89
C ARG A 118 -3.17 -3.84 17.93
N ALA A 119 -4.32 -3.26 17.56
CA ALA A 119 -5.48 -3.17 18.44
C ALA A 119 -6.05 -4.55 18.81
N GLN A 120 -6.05 -5.50 17.88
CA GLN A 120 -6.46 -6.88 18.16
C GLN A 120 -5.49 -7.59 19.13
N GLN A 121 -4.19 -7.34 19.02
CA GLN A 121 -3.20 -7.91 19.94
C GLN A 121 -3.32 -7.32 21.35
N SER A 122 -3.52 -6.01 21.49
CA SER A 122 -3.71 -5.37 22.80
C SER A 122 -5.00 -5.83 23.49
N SER A 123 -6.06 -6.09 22.72
CA SER A 123 -7.33 -6.61 23.27
C SER A 123 -7.25 -8.07 23.71
N LYS A 124 -6.24 -8.84 23.27
CA LYS A 124 -6.04 -10.26 23.64
C LYS A 124 -5.08 -10.45 24.81
N ALA A 125 -4.40 -9.40 25.27
CA ALA A 125 -3.59 -9.48 26.48
C ALA A 125 -4.51 -9.61 27.72
N PRO A 126 -4.28 -10.57 28.64
CA PRO A 126 -5.06 -10.65 29.87
C PRO A 126 -4.83 -9.38 30.69
N MET A 127 -5.91 -8.77 31.20
CA MET A 127 -5.79 -7.71 32.21
C MET A 127 -5.08 -8.27 33.45
N PRO A 128 -4.20 -7.47 34.10
CA PRO A 128 -3.41 -7.89 35.26
C PRO A 128 -4.25 -8.29 36.46
#